data_AF-A0A9W8NU21-F1
#
_entry.id   AF-A0A9W8NU21-F1
#
_cell.length_a   1.000
_cell.length_b   1.000
_cell.length_c   1.000
_cell.angle_alpha   90.00
_cell.angle_beta   90.00
_cell.angle_gamma   90.00
#
_symmetry.space_group_name_H-M   'P 1'
#
loop_
_entity.id
_entity.type
_entity.pdbx_description
1 polymer ?
#
loop_
_entity_poly.entity_id
_entity_poly.type
_entity_poly.pdbx_seq_one_letter_code
_entity_poly.pdbx_strand_id
1 'polypeptide(L)'
;MRELGYKGTHIWHRRGYYFTKVFGISFGGGQQQPGNFVHSEAEEKLWDRVRNSPEIKALARRVDYLLACYFPRLHSLYTNVLSDLCQDNPSLQRNWQDCCFASSSLNFGHAVTTRHRDAHNLLFGECAVWNGSSFDYKKGGHLIIWDLKLVIEFPPGCIAFLPSAMFAHSNTSLSKQEKRHSMTFFSASGLFRWRHNNYMSNKDFMAGASRAERQSWDEHRDNLWQTGLDLLSNM
;
A
#
# COMPACT_ATOMS: atom_id res chain seq x y z
N MET A 1 -16.22 13.90 -1.69
CA MET A 1 -17.17 13.00 -0.97
C MET A 1 -18.63 13.33 -1.28
N ARG A 2 -19.17 14.52 -0.91
CA ARG A 2 -20.52 14.93 -1.36
C ARG A 2 -20.61 15.11 -2.88
N GLU A 3 -19.60 15.74 -3.48
CA GLU A 3 -19.45 15.87 -4.95
C GLU A 3 -19.23 14.52 -5.66
N LEU A 4 -18.84 13.48 -4.91
CA LEU A 4 -18.62 12.13 -5.44
C LEU A 4 -19.85 11.22 -5.27
N GLY A 5 -20.94 11.72 -4.65
CA GLY A 5 -22.20 11.00 -4.45
C GLY A 5 -22.15 9.89 -3.40
N TYR A 6 -21.10 9.83 -2.56
CA TYR A 6 -20.86 8.71 -1.66
C TYR A 6 -21.43 8.94 -0.24
N LYS A 7 -22.20 7.97 0.27
CA LYS A 7 -22.90 8.00 1.58
C LYS A 7 -22.35 7.01 2.63
N GLY A 8 -21.10 6.55 2.52
CA GLY A 8 -20.60 5.54 3.49
C GLY A 8 -20.34 6.10 4.89
N THR A 9 -20.48 5.20 5.87
CA THR A 9 -20.55 5.48 7.31
C THR A 9 -19.31 5.04 8.09
N HIS A 10 -18.34 4.39 7.46
CA HIS A 10 -17.14 3.89 8.13
C HIS A 10 -16.09 4.99 8.29
N ILE A 11 -16.27 5.76 9.35
CA ILE A 11 -15.35 6.80 9.78
C ILE A 11 -14.45 6.34 10.92
N TRP A 12 -14.74 5.23 11.62
CA TRP A 12 -13.87 4.68 12.64
C TRP A 12 -13.31 3.32 12.22
N HIS A 13 -11.99 3.19 12.29
CA HIS A 13 -11.27 1.95 11.97
C HIS A 13 -9.93 1.91 12.73
N ARG A 14 -9.20 0.79 12.62
CA ARG A 14 -7.96 0.49 13.38
C ARG A 14 -6.86 1.56 13.33
N ARG A 15 -6.93 2.50 12.39
CA ARG A 15 -5.89 3.51 12.13
C ARG A 15 -6.36 4.93 12.43
N GLY A 16 -7.60 5.17 12.86
CA GLY A 16 -8.08 6.53 13.15
C GLY A 16 -9.50 6.83 12.67
N TYR A 17 -9.88 8.11 12.80
CA TYR A 17 -11.24 8.62 12.60
C TYR A 17 -11.32 9.43 11.34
N TYR A 18 -11.40 8.72 10.22
CA TYR A 18 -11.54 9.33 8.93
C TYR A 18 -12.15 8.33 7.96
N PHE A 19 -12.66 8.87 6.85
CA PHE A 19 -13.15 8.02 5.79
C PHE A 19 -11.98 7.42 5.02
N THR A 20 -11.93 6.09 4.94
CA THR A 20 -10.92 5.35 4.16
C THR A 20 -11.59 4.35 3.22
N LYS A 21 -11.07 4.25 2.00
CA LYS A 21 -11.41 3.15 1.09
C LYS A 21 -10.18 2.64 0.38
N VAL A 22 -10.15 1.32 0.18
CA VAL A 22 -9.04 0.58 -0.41
C VAL A 22 -9.54 -0.09 -1.68
N PHE A 23 -8.73 -0.11 -2.73
CA PHE A 23 -9.04 -0.74 -4.01
C PHE A 23 -7.75 -1.28 -4.66
N GLY A 24 -7.90 -2.17 -5.64
CA GLY A 24 -6.80 -2.90 -6.29
C GLY A 24 -6.74 -4.36 -5.87
N ILE A 25 -5.56 -4.97 -5.99
CA ILE A 25 -5.31 -6.40 -5.79
C ILE A 25 -4.63 -6.63 -4.44
N SER A 26 -5.12 -7.61 -3.67
CA SER A 26 -4.56 -7.99 -2.38
C SER A 26 -4.63 -9.50 -2.17
N PHE A 27 -3.91 -9.99 -1.17
CA PHE A 27 -4.00 -11.37 -0.72
C PHE A 27 -3.69 -11.50 0.77
N GLY A 28 -4.58 -12.18 1.49
CA GLY A 28 -4.54 -12.34 2.95
C GLY A 28 -5.94 -12.28 3.57
N GLY A 29 -6.02 -12.35 4.90
CA GLY A 29 -7.29 -12.22 5.62
C GLY A 29 -8.29 -13.36 5.38
N GLY A 30 -7.81 -14.56 5.06
CA GLY A 30 -8.65 -15.74 4.82
C GLY A 30 -9.02 -15.99 3.35
N GLN A 31 -8.62 -15.11 2.43
CA GLN A 31 -8.75 -15.35 0.98
C GLN A 31 -8.00 -16.63 0.58
N GLN A 32 -8.58 -17.39 -0.36
CA GLN A 32 -7.97 -18.62 -0.88
C GLN A 32 -6.93 -18.34 -1.97
N GLN A 33 -7.11 -17.25 -2.72
CA GLN A 33 -6.21 -16.80 -3.79
C GLN A 33 -6.17 -15.27 -3.85
N PRO A 34 -5.19 -14.65 -4.54
CA PRO A 34 -5.18 -13.22 -4.80
C PRO A 34 -6.47 -12.75 -5.47
N GLY A 35 -6.93 -11.57 -5.09
CA GLY A 35 -8.19 -11.01 -5.59
C GLY A 35 -8.23 -9.49 -5.54
N ASN A 36 -9.08 -8.91 -6.37
CA ASN A 36 -9.45 -7.51 -6.25
C ASN A 36 -10.30 -7.27 -4.99
N PHE A 37 -10.17 -6.11 -4.37
CA PHE A 37 -11.11 -5.68 -3.33
C PHE A 37 -12.53 -5.65 -3.89
N VAL A 38 -13.48 -6.21 -3.13
CA VAL A 38 -14.89 -6.24 -3.52
C VAL A 38 -15.57 -4.95 -3.08
N HIS A 39 -16.29 -4.35 -4.03
CA HIS A 39 -17.04 -3.12 -3.86
C HIS A 39 -18.48 -3.32 -4.34
N SER A 40 -19.41 -2.55 -3.77
CA SER A 40 -20.76 -2.44 -4.34
C SER A 40 -20.71 -1.81 -5.74
N GLU A 41 -21.72 -2.06 -6.58
CA GLU A 41 -21.76 -1.51 -7.94
C GLU A 41 -21.65 0.03 -7.97
N ALA A 42 -22.28 0.71 -7.01
CA ALA A 42 -22.20 2.16 -6.88
C ALA A 42 -20.79 2.64 -6.50
N GLU A 43 -20.06 1.86 -5.71
CA GLU A 43 -18.67 2.12 -5.37
C GLU A 43 -17.75 1.88 -6.56
N GLU A 44 -17.97 0.83 -7.34
CA GLU A 44 -17.12 0.53 -8.50
C GLU A 44 -17.21 1.65 -9.55
N LYS A 45 -18.42 2.17 -9.82
CA LYS A 45 -18.61 3.35 -10.68
C LYS A 45 -17.90 4.60 -10.15
N LEU A 46 -17.73 4.72 -8.83
CA LEU A 46 -16.94 5.78 -8.24
C LEU A 46 -15.44 5.53 -8.44
N TRP A 47 -14.97 4.32 -8.19
CA TRP A 47 -13.55 3.96 -8.36
C TRP A 47 -13.10 4.02 -9.80
N ASP A 48 -13.96 3.69 -10.75
CA ASP A 48 -13.68 3.88 -12.17
C ASP A 48 -13.47 5.35 -12.51
N ARG A 49 -14.32 6.25 -12.00
CA ARG A 49 -14.12 7.70 -12.20
C ARG A 49 -12.83 8.19 -11.55
N VAL A 50 -12.53 7.74 -10.35
CA VAL A 50 -11.32 8.13 -9.62
C VAL A 50 -10.06 7.60 -10.32
N ARG A 51 -10.01 6.30 -10.67
CA ARG A 51 -8.88 5.69 -11.40
C ARG A 51 -8.68 6.34 -12.76
N ASN A 52 -9.75 6.80 -13.42
CA ASN A 52 -9.68 7.41 -14.74
C ASN A 52 -9.47 8.92 -14.75
N SER A 53 -9.46 9.60 -13.61
CA SER A 53 -9.19 11.04 -13.58
C SER A 53 -7.74 11.33 -14.03
N PRO A 54 -7.51 12.39 -14.82
CA PRO A 54 -6.17 12.77 -15.26
C PRO A 54 -5.19 13.00 -14.11
N GLU A 55 -5.66 13.60 -13.01
CA GLU A 55 -4.85 13.95 -11.84
C GLU A 55 -4.41 12.71 -11.08
N ILE A 56 -5.30 11.75 -10.89
CA ILE A 56 -4.99 10.49 -10.20
C ILE A 56 -4.06 9.63 -11.04
N LYS A 57 -4.26 9.57 -12.37
CA LYS A 57 -3.31 8.92 -13.29
C LYS A 57 -1.94 9.59 -13.27
N ALA A 58 -1.89 10.92 -13.21
CA ALA A 58 -0.63 11.66 -13.10
C ALA A 58 0.07 11.37 -11.76
N LEU A 59 -0.68 11.32 -10.66
CA LEU A 59 -0.13 10.98 -9.35
C LEU A 59 0.39 9.54 -9.30
N ALA A 60 -0.37 8.56 -9.81
CA ALA A 60 0.05 7.17 -9.87
C ALA A 60 1.35 6.99 -10.67
N ARG A 61 1.43 7.59 -11.87
CA ARG A 61 2.66 7.60 -12.69
C ARG A 61 3.83 8.26 -11.99
N ARG A 62 3.60 9.36 -11.28
CA ARG A 62 4.66 10.05 -10.51
C ARG A 62 5.18 9.18 -9.37
N VAL A 63 4.28 8.53 -8.63
CA VAL A 63 4.66 7.61 -7.55
C VAL A 63 5.47 6.43 -8.11
N ASP A 64 5.03 5.84 -9.21
CA ASP A 64 5.74 4.75 -9.88
C ASP A 64 7.15 5.18 -10.32
N TYR A 65 7.25 6.29 -11.04
CA TYR A 65 8.51 6.85 -11.52
C TYR A 65 9.49 7.12 -10.37
N LEU A 66 9.02 7.73 -9.27
CA LEU A 66 9.88 8.02 -8.12
C LEU A 66 10.38 6.72 -7.47
N LEU A 67 9.54 5.68 -7.35
CA LEU A 67 9.99 4.39 -6.84
C LEU A 67 11.07 3.78 -7.75
N ALA A 68 10.87 3.84 -9.07
CA ALA A 68 11.86 3.38 -10.04
C ALA A 68 13.20 4.13 -9.94
N CYS A 69 13.17 5.44 -9.66
CA CYS A 69 14.38 6.25 -9.52
C CYS A 69 15.14 5.99 -8.21
N TYR A 70 14.43 5.85 -7.09
CA TYR A 70 15.07 5.74 -5.76
C TYR A 70 15.26 4.30 -5.28
N PHE A 71 14.50 3.34 -5.81
CA PHE A 71 14.52 1.93 -5.41
C PHE A 71 14.29 1.01 -6.63
N PRO A 72 15.17 1.04 -7.66
CA PRO A 72 14.94 0.38 -8.95
C PRO A 72 14.74 -1.14 -8.84
N ARG A 73 15.47 -1.80 -7.94
CA ARG A 73 15.37 -3.26 -7.72
C ARG A 73 14.05 -3.63 -7.05
N LEU A 74 13.62 -2.83 -6.06
CA LEU A 74 12.32 -3.00 -5.43
C LEU A 74 11.16 -2.72 -6.40
N HIS A 75 11.27 -1.67 -7.24
CA HIS A 75 10.31 -1.38 -8.30
C HIS A 75 10.19 -2.55 -9.29
N SER A 76 11.32 -3.14 -9.68
CA SER A 76 11.35 -4.33 -10.55
C SER A 76 10.64 -5.53 -9.89
N LEU A 77 10.90 -5.77 -8.60
CA LEU A 77 10.20 -6.81 -7.85
C LEU A 77 8.67 -6.60 -7.86
N TYR A 78 8.21 -5.38 -7.57
CA TYR A 78 6.79 -5.06 -7.55
C TYR A 78 6.14 -5.25 -8.93
N THR A 79 6.79 -4.73 -9.97
CA THR A 79 6.33 -4.82 -11.36
C THR A 79 6.22 -6.26 -11.83
N ASN A 80 7.25 -7.07 -11.57
CA ASN A 80 7.30 -8.46 -12.00
C ASN A 80 6.25 -9.30 -11.26
N VAL A 81 6.16 -9.19 -9.94
CA VAL A 81 5.14 -9.93 -9.16
C VAL A 81 3.73 -9.56 -9.61
N LEU A 82 3.45 -8.27 -9.82
CA LEU A 82 2.13 -7.84 -10.30
C LEU A 82 1.87 -8.29 -11.76
N SER A 83 2.91 -8.47 -12.58
CA SER A 83 2.79 -9.05 -13.93
C SER A 83 2.48 -10.52 -13.91
N ASP A 84 3.28 -11.29 -13.18
CA ASP A 84 3.11 -12.73 -13.03
C ASP A 84 1.70 -13.06 -12.53
N LEU A 85 1.19 -12.32 -11.54
CA LEU A 85 -0.16 -12.51 -11.00
C LEU A 85 -1.27 -12.23 -12.02
N CYS A 86 -1.18 -11.14 -12.78
CA CYS A 86 -2.19 -10.81 -13.79
C CYS A 86 -2.13 -11.74 -15.01
N GLN A 87 -0.97 -12.34 -15.28
CA GLN A 87 -0.81 -13.35 -16.33
C GLN A 87 -1.40 -14.70 -15.90
N ASP A 88 -1.12 -15.12 -14.65
CA ASP A 88 -1.67 -16.34 -14.05
C ASP A 88 -3.19 -16.28 -13.89
N ASN A 89 -3.70 -15.14 -13.43
CA ASN A 89 -5.13 -14.91 -13.27
C ASN A 89 -5.59 -13.66 -14.04
N PRO A 90 -6.06 -13.81 -15.30
CA PRO A 90 -6.54 -12.71 -16.12
C PRO A 90 -7.77 -11.97 -15.58
N SER A 91 -8.44 -12.49 -14.55
CA SER A 91 -9.54 -11.77 -13.89
C SER A 91 -9.06 -10.65 -12.96
N LEU A 92 -7.77 -10.64 -12.59
CA LEU A 92 -7.19 -9.61 -11.75
C LEU A 92 -7.04 -8.29 -12.51
N GLN A 93 -7.62 -7.23 -11.96
CA GLN A 93 -7.57 -5.90 -12.55
C GLN A 93 -6.60 -5.00 -11.79
N ARG A 94 -5.59 -4.49 -12.48
CA ARG A 94 -4.69 -3.47 -11.92
C ARG A 94 -5.42 -2.14 -11.75
N ASN A 95 -4.95 -1.34 -10.80
CA ASN A 95 -5.44 0.03 -10.68
C ASN A 95 -5.04 0.89 -11.89
N TRP A 96 -3.78 0.77 -12.33
CA TRP A 96 -3.22 1.44 -13.51
C TRP A 96 -2.17 0.55 -14.16
N GLN A 97 -2.00 0.69 -15.47
CA GLN A 97 -0.96 -0.04 -16.21
C GLN A 97 0.45 0.47 -15.85
N ASP A 98 0.58 1.78 -15.67
CA ASP A 98 1.85 2.48 -15.42
C ASP A 98 2.13 2.66 -13.91
N CYS A 99 1.77 1.65 -13.10
CA CYS A 99 2.00 1.68 -11.65
C CYS A 99 2.23 0.27 -11.11
N CYS A 100 3.39 0.05 -10.48
CA CYS A 100 3.81 -1.23 -9.93
C CYS A 100 3.09 -1.63 -8.62
N PHE A 101 2.38 -0.70 -7.98
CA PHE A 101 1.67 -0.99 -6.74
C PHE A 101 0.37 -1.75 -7.00
N ALA A 102 0.19 -2.87 -6.29
CA ALA A 102 -0.99 -3.71 -6.46
C ALA A 102 -2.27 -3.07 -5.92
N SER A 103 -2.15 -2.26 -4.86
CA SER A 103 -3.28 -1.66 -4.15
C SER A 103 -3.07 -0.18 -3.85
N SER A 104 -4.19 0.50 -3.61
CA SER A 104 -4.18 1.89 -3.15
C SER A 104 -5.30 2.15 -2.16
N SER A 105 -5.14 3.17 -1.33
CA SER A 105 -6.21 3.67 -0.48
C SER A 105 -6.38 5.18 -0.59
N LEU A 106 -7.60 5.64 -0.39
CA LEU A 106 -7.95 7.05 -0.32
C LEU A 106 -8.51 7.35 1.07
N ASN A 107 -7.89 8.34 1.72
CA ASN A 107 -8.24 8.81 3.04
C ASN A 107 -8.74 10.25 2.91
N PHE A 108 -10.00 10.50 3.23
CA PHE A 108 -10.66 11.78 2.97
C PHE A 108 -11.07 12.52 4.24
N GLY A 109 -11.29 13.82 4.06
CA GLY A 109 -11.70 14.75 5.12
C GLY A 109 -10.52 15.17 5.97
N HIS A 110 -10.47 14.62 7.17
CA HIS A 110 -9.54 14.96 8.24
C HIS A 110 -8.72 13.71 8.58
N ALA A 111 -7.90 13.26 7.63
CA ALA A 111 -7.17 11.99 7.72
C ALA A 111 -6.03 12.06 8.74
N VAL A 112 -6.39 11.87 10.01
CA VAL A 112 -5.47 11.78 11.15
C VAL A 112 -5.37 10.34 11.62
N THR A 113 -4.14 9.82 11.72
CA THR A 113 -3.93 8.42 12.08
C THR A 113 -3.48 8.22 13.52
N THR A 114 -3.93 7.13 14.14
CA THR A 114 -3.33 6.60 15.37
C THR A 114 -2.03 5.86 15.03
N ARG A 115 -1.14 5.66 16.02
CA ARG A 115 0.10 4.87 15.83
C ARG A 115 -0.24 3.46 15.36
N HIS A 116 0.32 3.04 14.23
CA HIS A 116 0.09 1.70 13.68
C HIS A 116 1.27 1.22 12.83
N ARG A 117 1.21 -0.06 12.44
CA ARG A 117 2.04 -0.69 11.41
C ARG A 117 1.12 -1.30 10.38
N ASP A 118 1.54 -1.28 9.12
CA ASP A 118 0.82 -1.97 8.05
C ASP A 118 1.36 -3.39 7.88
N ALA A 119 1.20 -4.20 8.92
CA ALA A 119 1.81 -5.52 9.08
C ALA A 119 1.47 -6.54 7.96
N HIS A 120 0.50 -6.25 7.10
CA HIS A 120 0.18 -7.09 5.95
C HIS A 120 0.99 -6.74 4.69
N ASN A 121 1.62 -5.57 4.63
CA ASN A 121 2.47 -5.17 3.51
C ASN A 121 3.80 -5.91 3.51
N LEU A 122 4.53 -5.87 2.39
CA LEU A 122 5.87 -6.43 2.32
C LEU A 122 6.80 -5.78 3.36
N LEU A 123 7.54 -6.59 4.11
CA LEU A 123 8.27 -6.13 5.31
C LEU A 123 9.25 -5.00 5.02
N PHE A 124 10.15 -5.21 4.05
CA PHE A 124 11.12 -4.22 3.57
C PHE A 124 10.56 -3.35 2.44
N GLY A 125 9.30 -3.57 2.05
CA GLY A 125 8.70 -2.92 0.90
C GLY A 125 8.30 -1.49 1.21
N GLU A 126 8.72 -0.57 0.35
CA GLU A 126 8.27 0.82 0.37
C GLU A 126 6.79 0.91 0.01
N CYS A 127 6.07 1.68 0.83
CA CYS A 127 4.72 2.16 0.54
C CYS A 127 4.79 3.65 0.29
N ALA A 128 4.05 4.14 -0.71
CA ALA A 128 3.99 5.56 -0.98
C ALA A 128 2.80 6.19 -0.29
N VAL A 129 2.98 7.38 0.28
CA VAL A 129 1.90 8.22 0.78
C VAL A 129 2.01 9.57 0.09
N TRP A 130 0.95 9.97 -0.59
CA TRP A 130 0.72 11.33 -1.03
C TRP A 130 -0.27 12.02 -0.10
N ASN A 131 -0.12 13.32 0.14
CA ASN A 131 -1.10 14.10 0.87
C ASN A 131 -1.46 15.41 0.15
N GLY A 132 -2.64 15.96 0.45
CA GLY A 132 -3.07 17.26 -0.07
C GLY A 132 -4.30 17.82 0.64
N SER A 133 -4.86 18.90 0.10
CA SER A 133 -5.89 19.77 0.70
C SER A 133 -5.34 20.90 1.58
N SER A 134 -6.21 21.62 2.28
CA SER A 134 -5.89 22.85 3.01
C SER A 134 -5.57 22.58 4.48
N PHE A 135 -4.28 22.58 4.81
CA PHE A 135 -3.75 22.53 6.19
C PHE A 135 -2.38 23.22 6.26
N ASP A 136 -2.02 23.72 7.45
CA ASP A 136 -0.70 24.30 7.74
C ASP A 136 0.27 23.19 8.14
N TYR A 137 1.08 22.73 7.17
CA TYR A 137 2.03 21.63 7.36
C TYR A 137 3.18 21.92 8.32
N LYS A 138 3.32 23.18 8.78
CA LYS A 138 4.29 23.57 9.82
C LYS A 138 3.72 23.44 11.23
N LYS A 139 2.40 23.27 11.35
CA LYS A 139 1.67 23.16 12.63
C LYS A 139 1.08 21.78 12.87
N GLY A 140 0.75 21.04 11.80
CA GLY A 140 0.03 19.77 11.90
C GLY A 140 0.20 18.88 10.67
N GLY A 141 -0.34 17.66 10.75
CA GLY A 141 -0.25 16.68 9.66
C GLY A 141 1.16 16.16 9.35
N HIS A 142 2.12 16.37 10.26
CA HIS A 142 3.49 15.87 10.15
C HIS A 142 3.51 14.34 10.12
N LEU A 143 4.42 13.75 9.35
CA LEU A 143 4.65 12.29 9.37
C LEU A 143 5.51 11.93 10.58
N ILE A 144 5.05 10.99 11.40
CA ILE A 144 5.80 10.46 12.54
C ILE A 144 6.28 9.07 12.19
N ILE A 145 7.58 8.81 12.33
CA ILE A 145 8.18 7.47 12.25
C ILE A 145 8.73 7.15 13.65
N TRP A 146 7.94 6.42 14.43
CA TRP A 146 8.13 6.27 15.87
C TRP A 146 9.43 5.55 16.23
N ASP A 147 9.74 4.43 15.55
CA ASP A 147 10.93 3.63 15.86
C ASP A 147 12.23 4.38 15.53
N LEU A 148 12.18 5.32 14.58
CA LEU A 148 13.32 6.19 14.23
C LEU A 148 13.35 7.51 15.00
N LYS A 149 12.35 7.77 15.86
CA LYS A 149 12.17 9.04 16.60
C LYS A 149 12.15 10.28 15.69
N LEU A 150 11.58 10.14 14.49
CA LEU A 150 11.48 11.22 13.51
C LEU A 150 10.07 11.82 13.47
N VAL A 151 10.02 13.15 13.41
CA VAL A 151 8.82 13.94 13.11
C VAL A 151 9.16 14.83 11.93
N ILE A 152 8.46 14.63 10.82
CA ILE A 152 8.80 15.22 9.53
C ILE A 152 7.65 16.11 9.09
N GLU A 153 7.91 17.40 8.91
CA GLU A 153 6.97 18.30 8.22
C GLU A 153 6.66 17.70 6.84
N PHE A 154 5.37 17.53 6.53
CA PHE A 154 4.96 16.82 5.33
C PHE A 154 4.00 17.67 4.49
N PRO A 155 4.55 18.54 3.61
CA PRO A 155 3.75 19.54 2.87
C PRO A 155 2.68 18.93 1.94
N PRO A 156 1.57 19.65 1.68
CA PRO A 156 0.60 19.28 0.65
C PRO A 156 1.27 19.12 -0.72
N GLY A 157 0.91 18.05 -1.44
CA GLY A 157 1.46 17.72 -2.75
C GLY A 157 2.70 16.86 -2.72
N CYS A 158 3.33 16.67 -1.55
CA CYS A 158 4.51 15.81 -1.41
C CYS A 158 4.15 14.32 -1.36
N ILE A 159 5.14 13.50 -1.70
CA ILE A 159 5.10 12.04 -1.62
C ILE A 159 6.19 11.59 -0.65
N ALA A 160 5.86 10.67 0.24
CA ALA A 160 6.83 10.00 1.11
C ALA A 160 6.80 8.49 0.80
N PHE A 161 7.98 7.88 0.71
CA PHE A 161 8.14 6.42 0.75
C PHE A 161 8.54 6.03 2.17
N LEU A 162 7.88 5.00 2.71
CA LEU A 162 8.29 4.38 3.96
C LEU A 162 8.00 2.87 3.98
N PRO A 163 8.83 2.07 4.67
CA PRO A 163 8.57 0.66 4.88
C PRO A 163 7.53 0.50 6.00
N SER A 164 6.25 0.69 5.63
CA SER A 164 5.09 0.81 6.52
C SER A 164 4.82 -0.41 7.41
N ALA A 165 5.31 -1.58 7.02
CA ALA A 165 5.27 -2.80 7.83
C ALA A 165 6.38 -2.82 8.91
N MET A 166 7.57 -2.31 8.57
CA MET A 166 8.76 -2.31 9.42
C MET A 166 8.81 -1.17 10.43
N PHE A 167 8.18 -0.03 10.16
CA PHE A 167 8.13 1.09 11.12
C PHE A 167 6.70 1.45 11.53
N ALA A 168 6.51 1.57 12.84
CA ALA A 168 5.32 2.17 13.42
C ALA A 168 5.29 3.65 13.05
N HIS A 169 4.16 4.08 12.49
CA HIS A 169 4.00 5.42 11.98
C HIS A 169 2.60 5.96 12.29
N SER A 170 2.49 7.28 12.22
CA SER A 170 1.23 8.03 12.29
C SER A 170 1.42 9.41 11.69
N ASN A 171 0.41 10.28 11.79
CA ASN A 171 0.58 11.70 11.56
C ASN A 171 0.10 12.51 12.77
N THR A 172 0.58 13.75 12.89
CA THR A 172 0.13 14.66 13.96
C THR A 172 -1.30 15.11 13.70
N SER A 173 -1.97 15.54 14.77
CA SER A 173 -3.29 16.17 14.69
C SER A 173 -3.30 17.38 13.78
N LEU A 174 -4.49 17.71 13.30
CA LEU A 174 -4.79 18.92 12.51
C LEU A 174 -5.74 19.80 13.32
N SER A 175 -5.81 21.08 12.98
CA SER A 175 -6.85 21.97 13.51
C SER A 175 -8.24 21.57 13.01
N LYS A 176 -9.29 21.84 13.80
CA LYS A 176 -10.67 21.41 13.50
C LYS A 176 -11.19 21.86 12.13
N GLN A 177 -10.71 22.99 11.61
CA GLN A 177 -11.13 23.56 10.33
C GLN A 177 -10.27 23.07 9.15
N GLU A 178 -9.15 22.41 9.42
CA GLU A 178 -8.23 21.93 8.39
C GLU A 178 -8.70 20.62 7.77
N LYS A 179 -8.30 20.43 6.52
CA LYS A 179 -8.54 19.21 5.75
C LYS A 179 -7.21 18.69 5.24
N ARG A 180 -7.02 17.39 5.43
CA ARG A 180 -5.90 16.65 4.88
C ARG A 180 -6.44 15.38 4.27
N HIS A 181 -6.35 15.29 2.96
CA HIS A 181 -6.60 14.06 2.22
C HIS A 181 -5.26 13.36 2.00
N SER A 182 -5.30 12.05 1.89
CA SER A 182 -4.12 11.30 1.46
C SER A 182 -4.50 10.15 0.56
N MET A 183 -3.56 9.78 -0.29
CA MET A 183 -3.63 8.60 -1.13
C MET A 183 -2.40 7.75 -0.83
N THR A 184 -2.61 6.47 -0.57
CA THR A 184 -1.50 5.54 -0.28
C THR A 184 -1.40 4.49 -1.37
N PHE A 185 -0.19 4.04 -1.66
CA PHE A 185 0.11 2.98 -2.63
C PHE A 185 0.90 1.90 -1.90
N PHE A 186 0.46 0.65 -2.00
CA PHE A 186 1.06 -0.46 -1.25
C PHE A 186 0.80 -1.80 -1.93
N SER A 187 1.58 -2.80 -1.55
CA SER A 187 1.44 -4.18 -2.02
C SER A 187 1.46 -5.13 -0.83
N ALA A 188 0.43 -5.98 -0.71
CA ALA A 188 0.31 -6.94 0.37
C ALA A 188 1.39 -8.03 0.25
N SER A 189 2.06 -8.38 1.35
CA SER A 189 3.08 -9.43 1.43
C SER A 189 2.58 -10.80 0.95
N GLY A 190 1.26 -11.04 1.04
CA GLY A 190 0.64 -12.25 0.52
C GLY A 190 0.92 -12.46 -0.97
N LEU A 191 0.87 -11.39 -1.77
CA LEU A 191 1.05 -11.46 -3.22
C LEU A 191 2.45 -12.00 -3.59
N PHE A 192 3.47 -11.52 -2.88
CA PHE A 192 4.85 -11.98 -3.05
C PHE A 192 5.02 -13.44 -2.63
N ARG A 193 4.40 -13.84 -1.50
CA ARG A 193 4.43 -15.24 -1.05
C ARG A 193 3.69 -16.17 -2.00
N TRP A 194 2.55 -15.74 -2.55
CA TRP A 194 1.80 -16.52 -3.53
C TRP A 194 2.67 -16.82 -4.75
N ARG A 195 3.31 -15.78 -5.31
CA ARG A 195 4.23 -15.92 -6.43
C ARG A 195 5.45 -16.79 -6.07
N HIS A 196 6.02 -16.62 -4.88
CA HIS A 196 7.16 -17.42 -4.41
C HIS A 196 6.79 -18.91 -4.27
N ASN A 197 5.60 -19.20 -3.75
CA ASN A 197 5.12 -20.54 -3.49
C ASN A 197 4.49 -21.20 -4.74
N ASN A 198 4.91 -20.83 -5.94
CA ASN A 198 4.37 -21.36 -7.20
C ASN A 198 2.84 -21.28 -7.29
N TYR A 199 2.29 -20.10 -7.00
CA TYR A 199 0.85 -19.80 -7.08
C TYR A 199 0.02 -20.62 -6.09
N MET A 200 0.53 -20.77 -4.87
CA MET A 200 -0.16 -21.41 -3.75
C MET A 200 -0.16 -20.52 -2.52
N SER A 201 -1.18 -20.68 -1.67
CA SER A 201 -1.22 -20.00 -0.39
C SER A 201 -0.07 -20.51 0.50
N ASN A 202 0.40 -19.68 1.44
CA ASN A 202 1.39 -20.16 2.41
C ASN A 202 0.86 -21.34 3.25
N LYS A 203 -0.45 -21.41 3.46
CA LYS A 203 -1.08 -22.54 4.15
C LYS A 203 -0.94 -23.82 3.34
N ASP A 204 -1.24 -23.77 2.05
CA ASP A 204 -1.22 -24.95 1.17
C ASP A 204 0.20 -25.39 0.88
N PHE A 205 1.12 -24.44 0.65
CA PHE A 205 2.54 -24.70 0.56
C PHE A 205 3.04 -25.46 1.80
N MET A 206 2.76 -24.95 3.01
CA MET A 206 3.22 -25.60 4.24
C MET A 206 2.56 -26.97 4.47
N ALA A 207 1.34 -27.19 3.99
CA ALA A 207 0.67 -28.49 4.08
C ALA A 207 1.32 -29.54 3.18
N GLY A 208 1.70 -29.15 1.95
CA GLY A 208 2.28 -30.05 0.94
C GLY A 208 3.82 -30.16 0.96
N ALA A 209 4.52 -29.17 1.53
CA ALA A 209 5.98 -29.10 1.50
C ALA A 209 6.64 -30.23 2.31
N SER A 210 7.68 -30.81 1.72
CA SER A 210 8.62 -31.71 2.38
C SER A 210 9.35 -31.03 3.54
N ARG A 211 9.99 -31.83 4.40
CA ARG A 211 10.79 -31.28 5.51
C ARG A 211 11.91 -30.35 5.02
N ALA A 212 12.56 -30.71 3.91
CA ALA A 212 13.64 -29.92 3.34
C ALA A 212 13.15 -28.58 2.79
N GLU A 213 12.00 -28.56 2.10
CA GLU A 213 11.39 -27.31 1.59
C GLU A 213 10.97 -26.39 2.73
N ARG A 214 10.40 -26.93 3.82
CA ARG A 214 10.04 -26.13 5.00
C ARG A 214 11.27 -25.54 5.67
N GLN A 215 12.34 -26.31 5.82
CA GLN A 215 13.58 -25.84 6.40
C GLN A 215 14.20 -24.71 5.55
N SER A 216 14.27 -24.90 4.23
CA SER A 216 14.73 -23.87 3.30
C SER A 216 13.87 -22.60 3.37
N TRP A 217 12.55 -22.74 3.51
CA TRP A 217 11.64 -21.61 3.68
C TRP A 217 11.86 -20.85 5.00
N ASP A 218 12.06 -21.55 6.11
CA ASP A 218 12.37 -20.92 7.39
C ASP A 218 13.74 -20.21 7.36
N GLU A 219 14.76 -20.85 6.77
CA GLU A 219 16.08 -20.24 6.55
C GLU A 219 15.98 -18.97 5.68
N HIS A 220 15.17 -19.00 4.60
CA HIS A 220 14.91 -17.83 3.77
C HIS A 220 14.25 -16.70 4.56
N ARG A 221 13.28 -17.02 5.42
CA ARG A 221 12.57 -16.04 6.26
C ARG A 221 13.49 -15.42 7.30
N ASP A 222 14.34 -16.21 7.93
CA ASP A 222 15.31 -15.74 8.92
C ASP A 222 16.35 -14.79 8.28
N ASN A 223 16.63 -14.96 6.99
CA ASN A 223 17.55 -14.13 6.23
C ASN A 223 16.86 -13.08 5.33
N LEU A 224 15.54 -12.88 5.45
CA LEU A 224 14.77 -11.99 4.58
C LEU A 224 15.26 -10.53 4.65
N TRP A 225 15.89 -10.13 5.76
CA TRP A 225 16.49 -8.81 5.91
C TRP A 225 17.64 -8.57 4.92
N GLN A 226 18.41 -9.60 4.55
CA GLN A 226 19.49 -9.50 3.56
C GLN A 226 18.93 -9.19 2.18
N THR A 227 17.88 -9.93 1.78
CA THR A 227 17.12 -9.66 0.56
C THR A 227 16.55 -8.24 0.57
N GLY A 228 16.02 -7.79 1.71
CA GLY A 228 15.51 -6.43 1.87
C GLY A 228 16.59 -5.37 1.65
N LEU A 229 17.76 -5.52 2.28
CA LEU A 229 18.89 -4.59 2.12
C LEU A 229 19.39 -4.55 0.67
N ASP A 230 19.48 -5.71 0.02
CA ASP A 230 19.88 -5.83 -1.38
C ASP A 230 18.89 -5.10 -2.31
N LEU A 231 17.59 -5.31 -2.12
CA LEU A 231 16.55 -4.66 -2.93
C LEU A 231 16.41 -3.14 -2.68
N LEU A 232 16.76 -2.67 -1.49
CA LEU A 232 16.80 -1.25 -1.15
C LEU A 232 18.10 -0.56 -1.55
N SER A 233 19.10 -1.32 -1.99
CA SER A 233 20.37 -0.78 -2.47
C SER A 233 20.26 -0.30 -3.93
N ASN A 234 21.03 0.74 -4.24
CA ASN A 234 21.11 1.33 -5.59
C ASN A 234 22.18 0.67 -6.48
N MET A 235 22.80 -0.42 -6.02
CA MET A 235 23.85 -1.17 -6.71
C MET A 235 23.38 -2.56 -7.12
#